data_AF-A0A953LRY1-F1
#
_entry.id   AF-A0A953LRY1-F1
#
_cell.length_a   1.000
_cell.length_b   1.000
_cell.length_c   1.000
_cell.angle_alpha   90.00
_cell.angle_beta   90.00
_cell.angle_gamma   90.00
#
_symmetry.space_group_name_H-M   'P 1'
#
loop_
_entity.id
_entity.type
_entity.pdbx_description
1 polymer ?
#
loop_
_entity_poly.entity_id
_entity_poly.type
_entity_poly.pdbx_seq_one_letter_code
_entity_poly.pdbx_strand_id
1 'polypeptide(L)'
;MPITIYGIKNCDTMKKAFAFLDKAKVDYEFHDYQKSGVDRALLERWSKKLGWETLLNRAGMTFRKLPDKEKEGLNEGKAMKLM
;
A
#
# COMPACT_ATOMS: atom_id res chain seq x y z
N MET A 1 -6.00 -17.39 -11.73
CA MET A 1 -5.72 -15.94 -11.63
C MET A 1 -4.34 -15.82 -11.00
N PRO A 2 -3.38 -15.15 -11.64
CA PRO A 2 -2.04 -15.00 -11.07
C PRO A 2 -2.13 -14.21 -9.75
N ILE A 3 -1.23 -14.50 -8.81
CA ILE A 3 -1.17 -13.77 -7.55
C ILE A 3 -0.50 -12.43 -7.83
N THR A 4 -1.20 -11.31 -7.62
CA THR A 4 -0.56 -9.99 -7.73
C THR A 4 -0.14 -9.51 -6.34
N ILE A 5 1.16 -9.29 -6.16
CA ILE A 5 1.71 -8.62 -5.01
C ILE A 5 1.80 -7.12 -5.30
N TYR A 6 1.30 -6.32 -4.37
CA TYR A 6 1.38 -4.87 -4.43
C TYR A 6 2.31 -4.34 -3.35
N GLY A 7 3.22 -3.43 -3.71
CA GLY A 7 4.16 -2.90 -2.73
C GLY A 7 5.17 -1.91 -3.30
N ILE A 8 6.16 -1.59 -2.48
CA ILE A 8 7.31 -0.76 -2.87
C ILE A 8 8.51 -1.69 -3.07
N LYS A 9 9.11 -1.69 -4.27
CA LYS A 9 10.17 -2.64 -4.64
C LYS A 9 11.34 -2.65 -3.65
N ASN A 10 11.73 -1.47 -3.17
CA ASN A 10 12.88 -1.27 -2.28
C ASN A 10 12.53 -1.40 -0.78
N CYS A 11 11.39 -1.99 -0.43
CA CYS A 11 11.05 -2.29 0.96
C CYS A 11 11.53 -3.69 1.36
N ASP A 12 12.18 -3.83 2.52
CA ASP A 12 12.71 -5.12 2.97
C ASP A 12 11.61 -6.16 3.23
N THR A 13 10.40 -5.74 3.59
CA THR A 13 9.23 -6.62 3.69
C THR A 13 8.87 -7.22 2.34
N MET A 14 8.96 -6.43 1.25
CA MET A 14 8.68 -6.92 -0.10
C MET A 14 9.73 -7.93 -0.56
N LYS A 15 11.02 -7.68 -0.28
CA LYS A 15 12.08 -8.64 -0.56
C LYS A 15 11.84 -9.99 0.12
N LYS A 16 11.38 -9.98 1.38
CA LYS A 16 11.00 -11.20 2.10
C LYS A 16 9.79 -11.88 1.49
N ALA A 17 8.79 -11.12 1.04
CA ALA A 17 7.61 -11.66 0.38
C ALA A 17 7.95 -12.33 -0.96
N PHE A 18 8.81 -11.71 -1.80
CA PHE A 18 9.30 -12.31 -3.03
C PHE A 18 10.07 -13.59 -2.75
N ALA A 19 11.03 -13.57 -1.83
CA ALA A 19 11.78 -14.76 -1.45
C ALA A 19 10.89 -15.90 -0.95
N PHE A 20 9.80 -15.58 -0.23
CA PHE A 20 8.82 -16.56 0.21
C PHE A 20 8.04 -17.17 -0.96
N LEU A 21 7.54 -16.36 -1.90
CA LEU A 21 6.82 -16.85 -3.08
C LEU A 21 7.73 -17.63 -4.03
N ASP A 22 8.95 -17.14 -4.27
CA ASP A 22 9.97 -17.82 -5.07
C ASP A 22 10.28 -19.20 -4.47
N LYS A 23 10.45 -19.28 -3.15
CA LYS A 23 10.66 -20.55 -2.43
C LYS A 23 9.47 -21.49 -2.55
N ALA A 24 8.25 -20.95 -2.53
CA ALA A 24 7.01 -21.71 -2.71
C ALA A 24 6.75 -22.09 -4.18
N LYS A 25 7.58 -21.61 -5.13
CA LYS A 25 7.39 -21.76 -6.59
C LYS A 25 6.01 -21.29 -7.05
N VAL A 26 5.55 -20.19 -6.48
CA VAL A 26 4.27 -19.58 -6.82
C VAL A 26 4.53 -18.45 -7.80
N ASP A 27 3.91 -18.50 -8.98
CA ASP A 27 3.99 -17.40 -9.94
C ASP A 27 3.22 -16.19 -9.42
N TYR A 28 3.86 -15.02 -9.47
CA TYR A 28 3.25 -13.75 -9.08
C TYR A 28 3.62 -12.61 -10.01
N GLU A 29 2.71 -11.64 -10.08
CA GLU A 29 2.96 -10.34 -10.68
C GLU A 29 3.26 -9.33 -9.58
N PHE A 30 4.21 -8.43 -9.83
CA PHE A 30 4.55 -7.37 -8.89
C PHE A 30 4.09 -6.00 -9.40
N HIS A 31 3.23 -5.36 -8.62
CA HIS A 31 2.77 -3.99 -8.85
C HIS A 31 3.51 -3.02 -7.91
N ASP A 32 4.34 -2.17 -8.51
CA ASP A 32 5.15 -1.19 -7.78
C ASP A 32 4.38 0.14 -7.60
N TYR A 33 4.02 0.46 -6.36
CA TYR A 33 3.31 1.70 -6.03
C TYR A 33 4.14 2.95 -6.39
N GLN A 34 5.48 2.89 -6.37
CA GLN A 34 6.30 4.06 -6.69
C GLN A 34 6.28 4.38 -8.19
N LYS A 35 6.04 3.38 -9.04
CA LYS A 35 6.07 3.53 -10.50
C LYS A 35 4.68 3.70 -11.09
N SER A 36 3.75 2.87 -10.65
CA SER A 36 2.41 2.77 -11.25
C SER A 36 1.32 3.41 -10.39
N GLY A 37 1.64 3.89 -9.17
CA GLY A 37 0.65 4.34 -8.20
C GLY A 37 -0.24 3.19 -7.73
N VAL A 38 -1.35 3.51 -7.06
CA VAL A 38 -2.43 2.56 -6.77
C VAL A 38 -3.70 3.01 -7.46
N ASP A 39 -4.40 2.08 -8.10
CA ASP A 39 -5.69 2.38 -8.70
C ASP A 39 -6.72 2.72 -7.60
N ARG A 40 -7.46 3.80 -7.79
CA ARG A 40 -8.43 4.29 -6.81
C ARG A 40 -9.53 3.28 -6.52
N ALA A 41 -10.04 2.57 -7.52
CA ALA A 41 -11.08 1.57 -7.31
C ALA A 41 -10.55 0.37 -6.53
N LEU A 42 -9.27 0.02 -6.69
CA LEU A 42 -8.62 -1.00 -5.87
C LEU A 42 -8.47 -0.55 -4.41
N LEU A 43 -8.01 0.68 -4.19
CA LEU A 43 -7.86 1.26 -2.86
C LEU A 43 -9.21 1.34 -2.12
N GLU A 44 -10.27 1.77 -2.81
CA GLU A 44 -11.64 1.80 -2.27
C GLU A 44 -12.13 0.39 -1.89
N ARG A 45 -11.85 -0.63 -2.71
CA ARG A 45 -12.19 -2.02 -2.39
C ARG A 45 -11.46 -2.52 -1.14
N TRP A 46 -10.18 -2.23 -1.00
CA TRP A 46 -9.42 -2.61 0.19
C TRP A 46 -9.88 -1.83 1.41
N SER A 47 -10.16 -0.54 1.28
CA SER A 47 -10.67 0.31 2.37
C SER A 47 -11.98 -0.25 2.92
N LYS A 48 -12.92 -0.63 2.04
CA LYS A 48 -14.18 -1.26 2.44
C LYS A 48 -14.01 -2.60 3.16
N LYS A 49 -12.93 -3.34 2.86
CA LYS A 49 -12.72 -4.69 3.41
C LYS A 49 -11.89 -4.71 4.70
N LEU A 50 -10.87 -3.86 4.79
CA LEU A 50 -9.89 -3.84 5.88
C LEU A 50 -9.95 -2.57 6.73
N GLY A 51 -10.62 -1.52 6.24
CA GLY A 51 -10.58 -0.18 6.81
C GLY A 51 -9.42 0.65 6.25
N TRP A 52 -9.68 1.91 5.91
CA TRP A 52 -8.67 2.84 5.42
C TRP A 52 -7.52 3.06 6.40
N GLU A 53 -7.77 2.93 7.71
CA GLU A 53 -6.76 3.14 8.75
C GLU A 53 -5.62 2.13 8.69
N THR A 54 -5.93 0.89 8.30
CA THR A 54 -4.95 -0.19 8.13
C THR A 54 -4.12 -0.01 6.87
N LEU A 55 -4.69 0.64 5.83
CA LEU A 55 -4.00 0.89 4.56
C LEU A 55 -3.08 2.10 4.64
N LEU A 56 -3.46 3.13 5.39
CA LEU A 56 -2.69 4.36 5.51
C LEU A 56 -1.42 4.12 6.33
N ASN A 57 -0.26 4.22 5.68
CA ASN A 57 1.03 4.09 6.36
C ASN A 57 1.39 5.35 7.17
N ARG A 58 0.85 5.44 8.40
CA ARG A 58 1.13 6.53 9.35
C ARG A 58 2.59 6.56 9.84
N ALA A 59 3.30 5.44 9.72
CA ALA A 59 4.72 5.34 10.10
C ALA A 59 5.67 5.75 8.95
N GLY A 60 5.17 5.94 7.73
CA GLY A 60 5.97 6.31 6.57
C GLY A 60 6.51 7.73 6.64
N MET A 61 7.68 7.97 6.04
CA MET A 61 8.25 9.32 5.95
C MET A 61 7.33 10.30 5.22
N THR A 62 6.62 9.84 4.19
CA THR A 62 5.64 10.66 3.45
C THR A 62 4.57 11.21 4.38
N PHE A 63 3.97 10.36 5.21
CA PHE A 63 2.96 10.78 6.19
C PHE A 63 3.56 11.66 7.29
N ARG A 64 4.75 11.31 7.81
CA ARG A 64 5.42 12.12 8.85
C ARG A 64 5.77 13.53 8.39
N LYS A 65 6.11 13.70 7.12
CA LYS A 65 6.41 15.00 6.49
C LYS A 65 5.17 15.84 6.21
N LEU A 66 3.96 15.30 6.34
CA LEU A 66 2.74 16.08 6.16
C LEU A 66 2.61 17.14 7.26
N PRO A 67 2.06 18.33 6.93
CA PRO A 67 1.69 19.32 7.94
C PRO A 67 0.67 18.75 8.93
N ASP A 68 0.70 19.20 10.18
CA ASP A 68 -0.23 18.69 11.21
C ASP A 68 -1.70 18.92 10.85
N LYS A 69 -2.00 20.01 10.13
CA LYS A 69 -3.34 20.30 9.58
C LYS A 69 -3.88 19.19 8.66
N GLU A 70 -3.00 18.46 7.97
CA GLU A 70 -3.40 17.34 7.12
C GLU A 70 -3.53 16.02 7.89
N LYS A 71 -2.82 15.90 9.01
CA LYS A 71 -2.92 14.77 9.95
C LYS A 71 -4.13 14.90 10.88
N GLU A 72 -4.64 16.11 11.09
CA GLU A 72 -5.81 16.36 11.90
C GLU A 72 -7.13 15.99 11.19
N GLY A 73 -8.03 15.34 11.92
CA GLY A 73 -9.33 14.92 11.41
C GLY A 73 -9.22 14.00 10.19
N LEU A 74 -8.26 13.07 10.21
CA LEU A 74 -8.14 12.03 9.19
C LEU A 74 -9.43 11.21 9.14
N ASN A 75 -9.97 11.10 7.94
CA ASN A 75 -11.11 10.28 7.61
C ASN A 75 -10.80 9.54 6.31
N GLU A 76 -11.67 8.61 5.92
CA GLU A 76 -11.50 7.81 4.70
C GLU A 76 -11.23 8.69 3.46
N GLY A 77 -12.00 9.76 3.28
CA GLY A 77 -11.86 10.66 2.13
C GLY A 77 -10.54 11.43 2.10
N LYS A 78 -10.02 11.87 3.26
CA LYS A 78 -8.69 12.48 3.36
C LYS A 78 -7.59 11.43 3.17
N ALA A 79 -7.74 10.26 3.78
CA ALA A 79 -6.75 9.19 3.71
C ALA A 79 -6.55 8.69 2.26
N MET A 80 -7.62 8.57 1.48
CA MET A 80 -7.55 8.24 0.05
C MET A 80 -6.80 9.27 -0.80
N LYS A 81 -6.68 10.52 -0.34
CA LYS A 81 -5.87 11.55 -1.04
C LYS A 81 -4.39 11.50 -0.67
N LEU A 82 -4.06 10.87 0.46
CA LEU A 82 -2.70 10.79 1.01
C LEU A 82 -1.97 9.49 0.61
N MET A 83 -2.69 8.52 0.03
CA MET A 83 -2.20 7.22 -0.43
C MET A 83 -2.05 7.21 -1.95
#